data_AF-A0A3E0UJZ7-F1
#
_entry.id   AF-A0A3E0UJZ7-F1
#
_cell.length_a   1.000
_cell.length_b   1.000
_cell.length_c   1.000
_cell.angle_alpha   90.00
_cell.angle_beta   90.00
_cell.angle_gamma   90.00
#
_symmetry.space_group_name_H-M   'P 1'
#
loop_
_entity.id
_entity.type
_entity.pdbx_description
1 polymer ?
#
loop_
_entity_poly.entity_id
_entity_poly.type
_entity_poly.pdbx_seq_one_letter_code
_entity_poly.pdbx_strand_id
1 'polypeptide(L)'
;MAFRSLKISITCSALLFASNGYAQSKMSEEHKAWLMKEFAPKHQAIIPKVAVADMFFGCNLERKIDPVPYQLGQIIEQMDKGLLAEKLSTCLQGENAQSDTALNFGLVGCFHDQFAKLSDADREKRMALVENAISRLSREQRQKSFTKCVTEQAIKYIK
;
A
#
# COMPACT_ATOMS: atom_id res chain seq x y z
N MET A 1 14.82 23.26 -73.80
CA MET A 1 13.66 22.39 -73.49
C MET A 1 14.21 21.19 -72.74
N ALA A 2 13.78 20.77 -71.55
CA ALA A 2 12.61 21.07 -70.74
C ALA A 2 12.98 20.96 -69.25
N PHE A 3 12.61 21.95 -68.43
CA PHE A 3 12.66 21.85 -66.97
C PHE A 3 11.40 21.11 -66.50
N ARG A 4 11.54 19.90 -65.95
CA ARG A 4 10.44 19.20 -65.28
C ARG A 4 10.31 19.73 -63.85
N SER A 5 9.23 20.46 -63.61
CA SER A 5 8.81 20.92 -62.28
C SER A 5 8.33 19.73 -61.46
N LEU A 6 9.00 19.46 -60.34
CA LEU A 6 8.57 18.47 -59.35
C LEU A 6 7.63 19.16 -58.35
N LYS A 7 6.32 18.91 -58.47
CA LYS A 7 5.32 19.41 -57.52
C LYS A 7 5.39 18.59 -56.24
N ILE A 8 5.91 19.17 -55.16
CA ILE A 8 5.81 18.61 -53.81
C ILE A 8 4.36 18.80 -53.36
N SER A 9 3.60 17.71 -53.34
CA SER A 9 2.25 17.68 -52.77
C SER A 9 2.38 17.57 -51.26
N ILE A 10 2.14 18.67 -50.56
CA ILE A 10 2.03 18.71 -49.09
C ILE A 10 0.65 18.16 -48.74
N THR A 11 0.56 16.85 -48.52
CA THR A 11 -0.62 16.22 -47.91
C THR A 11 -0.58 16.48 -46.41
N CYS A 12 -1.30 17.52 -45.99
CA CYS A 12 -1.60 17.82 -44.60
C CYS A 12 -2.49 16.69 -44.05
N SER A 13 -1.87 15.65 -43.48
CA SER A 13 -2.59 14.58 -42.78
C SER A 13 -3.12 15.14 -41.47
N ALA A 14 -4.43 15.36 -41.42
CA ALA A 14 -5.13 15.74 -40.21
C ALA A 14 -4.92 14.68 -39.12
N LEU A 15 -4.19 15.04 -38.08
CA LEU A 15 -4.13 14.28 -36.83
C LEU A 15 -5.52 14.34 -36.17
N LEU A 16 -6.30 13.28 -36.34
CA LEU A 16 -7.48 13.03 -35.54
C LEU A 16 -7.04 12.75 -34.10
N PHE A 17 -7.17 13.75 -33.23
CA PHE A 17 -7.09 13.55 -31.79
C PHE A 17 -8.27 12.68 -31.35
N ALA A 18 -8.00 11.39 -31.12
CA ALA A 18 -8.94 10.52 -30.43
C ALA A 18 -9.02 10.96 -28.97
N SER A 19 -10.04 11.75 -28.62
CA SER A 19 -10.44 11.98 -27.24
C SER A 19 -11.04 10.67 -26.71
N ASN A 20 -10.22 9.86 -26.04
CA ASN A 20 -10.73 8.81 -25.17
C ASN A 20 -11.50 9.48 -24.03
N GLY A 21 -12.81 9.64 -24.24
CA GLY A 21 -13.73 10.02 -23.16
C GLY A 21 -13.64 8.95 -22.09
N TYR A 22 -13.07 9.29 -20.93
CA TYR A 22 -13.22 8.47 -19.74
C TYR A 22 -14.72 8.40 -19.43
N ALA A 23 -15.36 7.28 -19.76
CA ALA A 23 -16.73 7.03 -19.39
C ALA A 23 -16.80 7.02 -17.85
N GLN A 24 -17.30 8.10 -17.28
CA GLN A 24 -17.56 8.19 -15.85
C GLN A 24 -18.71 7.22 -15.54
N SER A 25 -18.37 6.03 -15.05
CA SER A 25 -19.35 5.05 -14.59
C SER A 25 -20.25 5.73 -13.56
N LYS A 26 -21.53 5.87 -13.88
CA LYS A 26 -22.53 6.42 -12.97
C LYS A 26 -22.83 5.36 -11.90
N MET A 27 -22.24 5.52 -10.71
CA MET A 27 -22.56 4.68 -9.55
C MET A 27 -24.07 4.75 -9.26
N SER A 28 -24.70 3.60 -8.99
CA SER A 28 -26.09 3.60 -8.52
C SER A 28 -26.18 4.23 -7.13
N GLU A 29 -27.33 4.84 -6.81
CA GLU A 29 -27.56 5.37 -5.46
C GLU A 29 -27.52 4.26 -4.39
N GLU A 30 -27.91 3.03 -4.75
CA GLU A 30 -27.77 1.87 -3.87
C GLU A 30 -26.31 1.56 -3.53
N HIS A 31 -25.42 1.55 -4.53
CA HIS A 31 -24.00 1.31 -4.29
C HIS A 31 -23.37 2.43 -3.46
N LYS A 32 -23.75 3.69 -3.72
CA LYS A 32 -23.31 4.84 -2.90
C LYS A 32 -23.80 4.72 -1.46
N ALA A 33 -25.06 4.31 -1.25
CA ALA A 33 -25.60 4.09 0.08
C ALA A 33 -24.85 2.97 0.81
N TRP A 34 -24.52 1.87 0.13
CA TRP A 34 -23.70 0.79 0.69
C TRP A 34 -22.29 1.26 1.05
N LEU A 35 -21.63 2.02 0.17
CA LEU A 35 -20.29 2.57 0.45
C LEU A 35 -20.26 3.40 1.74
N MET A 36 -21.30 4.21 1.97
CA MET A 36 -21.37 5.08 3.12
C MET A 36 -21.84 4.36 4.40
N LYS A 37 -22.83 3.47 4.30
CA LYS A 37 -23.47 2.84 5.47
C LYS A 37 -22.76 1.57 5.94
N GLU A 38 -22.19 0.80 5.01
CA GLU A 38 -21.61 -0.51 5.30
C GLU A 38 -20.09 -0.49 5.18
N PHE A 39 -19.56 -0.06 4.03
CA PHE A 39 -18.13 -0.15 3.76
C PHE A 39 -17.30 0.81 4.62
N ALA A 40 -17.63 2.10 4.62
CA ALA A 40 -16.80 3.11 5.29
C ALA A 40 -16.62 2.86 6.79
N PRO A 41 -17.67 2.52 7.58
CA PRO A 41 -17.49 2.23 9.01
C PRO A 41 -16.63 1.00 9.26
N LYS A 42 -16.83 -0.08 8.47
CA LYS A 42 -16.04 -1.32 8.59
C LYS A 42 -14.58 -1.11 8.23
N HIS A 43 -14.33 -0.37 7.14
CA HIS A 43 -12.99 0.00 6.70
C HIS A 43 -12.27 0.81 7.78
N GLN A 44 -12.92 1.85 8.30
CA GLN A 44 -12.33 2.69 9.34
C GLN A 44 -12.00 1.90 10.61
N ALA A 45 -12.87 0.96 10.99
CA ALA A 45 -12.69 0.15 12.20
C ALA A 45 -11.54 -0.86 12.13
N ILE A 46 -11.18 -1.35 10.94
CA ILE A 46 -10.12 -2.36 10.79
C ILE A 46 -8.72 -1.75 10.61
N ILE A 47 -8.62 -0.51 10.09
CA ILE A 47 -7.33 0.18 9.87
C ILE A 47 -6.38 0.10 11.08
N PRO A 48 -6.80 0.37 12.34
CA PRO A 48 -5.88 0.29 13.48
C PRO A 48 -5.34 -1.11 13.71
N LYS A 49 -6.14 -2.17 13.49
CA LYS A 49 -5.68 -3.55 13.63
C LYS A 49 -4.64 -3.88 12.57
N VAL A 50 -4.87 -3.46 11.32
CA VAL A 50 -3.93 -3.64 10.21
C VAL A 50 -2.60 -2.94 10.53
N ALA A 51 -2.64 -1.68 10.96
CA ALA A 51 -1.44 -0.93 11.30
C ALA A 51 -0.59 -1.62 12.40
N VAL A 52 -1.21 -2.12 13.48
CA VAL A 52 -0.50 -2.84 14.53
C VAL A 52 0.05 -4.18 14.01
N ALA A 53 -0.68 -4.86 13.11
CA ALA A 53 -0.23 -6.09 12.48
C ALA A 53 1.01 -5.86 11.60
N ASP A 54 1.03 -4.80 10.81
CA ASP A 54 2.19 -4.44 9.99
C ASP A 54 3.40 -4.10 10.87
N MET A 55 3.19 -3.35 11.95
CA MET A 55 4.26 -3.03 12.92
C MET A 55 4.83 -4.30 13.55
N PHE A 56 3.98 -5.21 14.02
CA PHE A 56 4.44 -6.46 14.63
C PHE A 56 5.15 -7.34 13.62
N PHE A 57 4.58 -7.51 12.42
CA PHE A 57 5.17 -8.33 11.36
C PHE A 57 6.55 -7.81 10.96
N GLY A 58 6.68 -6.51 10.64
CA GLY A 58 7.96 -5.89 10.31
C GLY A 58 8.97 -6.00 11.45
N CYS A 59 8.53 -5.81 12.68
CA CYS A 59 9.38 -5.94 13.85
C CYS A 59 9.87 -7.39 14.04
N ASN A 60 9.01 -8.39 13.84
CA ASN A 60 9.37 -9.79 14.01
C ASN A 60 10.28 -10.32 12.88
N LEU A 61 10.17 -9.75 11.67
CA LEU A 61 11.12 -10.04 10.59
C LEU A 61 12.56 -9.68 10.99
N GLU A 62 12.75 -8.53 11.65
CA GLU A 62 14.07 -8.04 12.06
C GLU A 62 14.53 -8.68 13.38
N ARG A 63 13.71 -8.56 14.43
CA ARG A 63 14.09 -8.91 15.81
C ARG A 63 13.86 -10.38 16.16
N LYS A 64 13.05 -11.10 15.38
CA LYS A 64 12.79 -12.55 15.53
C LYS A 64 12.41 -12.96 16.96
N ILE A 65 11.58 -12.14 17.62
CA ILE A 65 11.15 -12.37 19.01
C ILE A 65 10.13 -13.49 19.14
N ASP A 66 9.34 -13.74 18.08
CA ASP A 66 8.39 -14.83 18.00
C ASP A 66 8.87 -15.83 16.93
N PRO A 67 9.10 -17.10 17.29
CA PRO A 67 9.62 -18.11 16.38
C PRO A 67 8.61 -18.56 15.31
N VAL A 68 7.34 -18.19 15.44
CA VAL A 68 6.31 -18.61 14.49
C VAL A 68 6.40 -17.77 13.20
N PRO A 69 6.52 -18.41 12.02
CA PRO A 69 6.62 -17.71 10.74
C PRO A 69 5.23 -17.31 10.23
N TYR A 70 4.58 -16.39 10.93
CA TYR A 70 3.25 -15.91 10.53
C TYR A 70 3.28 -15.27 9.14
N GLN A 71 2.24 -15.54 8.34
CA GLN A 71 1.90 -14.67 7.23
C GLN A 71 1.12 -13.47 7.75
N LEU A 72 1.33 -12.30 7.17
CA LEU A 72 0.68 -11.06 7.60
C LEU A 72 -0.85 -11.16 7.61
N GLY A 73 -1.45 -11.83 6.61
CA GLY A 73 -2.89 -12.11 6.59
C GLY A 73 -3.36 -12.92 7.81
N GLN A 74 -2.57 -13.89 8.29
CA GLN A 74 -2.91 -14.65 9.50
C GLN A 74 -2.92 -13.74 10.74
N ILE A 75 -1.96 -12.82 10.84
CA ILE A 75 -1.91 -11.84 11.93
C ILE A 75 -3.18 -10.96 11.91
N ILE A 76 -3.55 -10.44 10.75
CA ILE A 76 -4.69 -9.54 10.61
C ILE A 76 -6.02 -10.26 10.84
N GLU A 77 -6.20 -11.44 10.26
CA GLU A 77 -7.50 -12.13 10.25
C GLU A 77 -7.76 -12.99 11.49
N GLN A 78 -6.72 -13.60 12.05
CA GLN A 78 -6.85 -14.68 13.05
C GLN A 78 -6.34 -14.28 14.43
N MET A 79 -5.34 -13.39 14.51
CA MET A 79 -4.79 -12.98 15.80
C MET A 79 -5.77 -12.08 16.56
N ASP A 80 -5.96 -12.37 17.84
CA ASP A 80 -6.70 -11.50 18.75
C ASP A 80 -6.04 -10.12 18.87
N LYS A 81 -6.85 -9.06 19.05
CA LYS A 81 -6.35 -7.68 19.13
C LYS A 81 -5.47 -7.45 20.35
N GLY A 82 -5.82 -8.04 21.51
CA GLY A 82 -5.04 -7.94 22.74
C GLY A 82 -3.71 -8.69 22.62
N LEU A 83 -3.76 -9.92 22.10
CA LEU A 83 -2.55 -10.71 21.85
C LEU A 83 -1.61 -10.02 20.86
N LEU A 84 -2.14 -9.45 19.79
CA LEU A 84 -1.35 -8.71 18.81
C LEU A 84 -0.67 -7.48 19.45
N ALA A 85 -1.39 -6.72 20.29
CA ALA A 85 -0.81 -5.58 21.00
C ALA A 85 0.30 -6.01 21.98
N GLU A 86 0.13 -7.11 22.70
CA GLU A 86 1.14 -7.68 23.60
C GLU A 86 2.40 -8.10 22.83
N LYS A 87 2.23 -8.80 21.70
CA LYS A 87 3.34 -9.22 20.84
C LYS A 87 4.08 -8.02 20.26
N LEU A 88 3.36 -6.99 19.80
CA LEU A 88 3.99 -5.75 19.34
C LEU A 88 4.78 -5.10 20.49
N SER A 89 4.16 -4.92 21.67
CA SER A 89 4.82 -4.31 22.83
C SER A 89 6.10 -5.06 23.21
N THR A 90 6.06 -6.39 23.18
CA THR A 90 7.23 -7.24 23.42
C THR A 90 8.30 -7.00 22.35
N CYS A 91 7.90 -6.98 21.09
CA CYS A 91 8.81 -6.77 19.97
C CYS A 91 9.49 -5.40 20.02
N LEU A 92 8.77 -4.35 20.43
CA LEU A 92 9.26 -2.99 20.54
C LEU A 92 10.22 -2.75 21.73
N GLN A 93 10.38 -3.72 22.65
CA GLN A 93 11.37 -3.65 23.74
C GLN A 93 11.28 -2.36 24.59
N GLY A 94 10.06 -1.92 24.91
CA GLY A 94 9.81 -0.74 25.73
C GLY A 94 9.60 0.56 24.94
N GLU A 95 9.79 0.55 23.62
CA GLU A 95 9.34 1.63 22.76
C GLU A 95 7.82 1.61 22.59
N ASN A 96 7.20 2.79 22.46
CA ASN A 96 5.75 2.88 22.22
C ASN A 96 5.41 2.72 20.72
N ALA A 97 4.15 2.38 20.42
CA ALA A 97 3.68 2.18 19.04
C ALA A 97 3.67 3.47 18.16
N GLN A 98 3.92 4.65 18.74
CA GLN A 98 4.02 5.93 18.03
C GLN A 98 5.48 6.35 17.76
N SER A 99 6.45 5.53 18.21
CA SER A 99 7.87 5.75 18.01
C SER A 99 8.25 5.66 16.52
N ASP A 100 9.39 6.27 16.19
CA ASP A 100 9.95 6.19 14.84
C ASP A 100 10.31 4.76 14.45
N THR A 101 10.73 3.95 15.42
CA THR A 101 11.04 2.54 15.25
C THR A 101 9.78 1.74 14.91
N ALA A 102 8.70 1.92 15.67
CA ALA A 102 7.42 1.27 15.39
C ALA A 102 6.88 1.68 14.00
N LEU A 103 6.97 2.97 13.65
CA LEU A 103 6.58 3.47 12.34
C LEU A 103 7.38 2.81 11.20
N ASN A 104 8.69 2.61 11.39
CA ASN A 104 9.55 1.94 10.41
C ASN A 104 9.17 0.49 10.22
N PHE A 105 8.94 -0.25 11.30
CA PHE A 105 8.45 -1.62 11.22
C PHE A 105 7.09 -1.69 10.51
N GLY A 106 6.19 -0.76 10.80
CA GLY A 106 4.91 -0.66 10.10
C GLY A 106 5.07 -0.47 8.59
N LEU A 107 5.99 0.39 8.16
CA LEU A 107 6.28 0.57 6.73
C LEU A 107 6.83 -0.71 6.10
N VAL A 108 7.77 -1.38 6.77
CA VAL A 108 8.32 -2.66 6.30
C VAL A 108 7.21 -3.70 6.13
N GLY A 109 6.36 -3.87 7.14
CA GLY A 109 5.27 -4.84 7.09
C GLY A 109 4.25 -4.54 5.99
N CYS A 110 3.81 -3.29 5.87
CA CYS A 110 2.81 -2.93 4.87
C CYS A 110 3.35 -3.08 3.43
N PHE A 111 4.60 -2.70 3.16
CA PHE A 111 5.17 -2.90 1.82
C PHE A 111 5.45 -4.38 1.50
N HIS A 112 5.69 -5.21 2.51
CA HIS A 112 5.77 -6.65 2.31
C HIS A 112 4.44 -7.24 1.80
N ASP A 113 3.30 -6.73 2.28
CA ASP A 113 1.95 -7.07 1.76
C ASP A 113 1.74 -6.56 0.33
N GLN A 114 2.14 -5.31 0.05
CA GLN A 114 2.02 -4.70 -1.28
C GLN A 114 2.78 -5.50 -2.35
N PHE A 115 3.90 -6.10 -1.98
CA PHE A 115 4.75 -6.89 -2.87
C PHE A 115 4.50 -8.40 -2.77
N ALA A 116 3.45 -8.86 -2.07
CA ALA A 116 3.18 -10.28 -1.87
C ALA A 116 2.98 -11.09 -3.16
N LYS A 117 2.62 -10.43 -4.27
CA LYS A 117 2.43 -11.08 -5.59
C LYS A 117 3.71 -11.16 -6.43
N LEU A 118 4.82 -10.58 -5.96
CA LEU A 118 6.08 -10.60 -6.68
C LEU A 118 6.88 -11.87 -6.38
N SER A 119 7.80 -12.22 -7.29
CA SER A 119 8.82 -13.22 -7.02
C SER A 119 9.68 -12.80 -5.82
N ASP A 120 10.29 -13.76 -5.13
CA ASP A 120 11.13 -13.47 -3.96
C ASP A 120 12.28 -12.51 -4.30
N ALA A 121 12.93 -12.71 -5.45
CA ALA A 121 14.01 -11.85 -5.93
C ALA A 121 13.54 -10.41 -6.23
N ASP A 122 12.34 -10.24 -6.81
CA ASP A 122 11.81 -8.90 -7.07
C ASP A 122 11.28 -8.23 -5.80
N ARG A 123 10.71 -9.01 -4.88
CA ARG A 123 10.28 -8.53 -3.56
C ARG A 123 11.47 -8.01 -2.78
N GLU A 124 12.57 -8.76 -2.72
CA GLU A 124 13.81 -8.35 -2.05
C GLU A 124 14.35 -7.03 -2.62
N LYS A 125 14.47 -6.94 -3.95
CA LYS A 125 14.92 -5.69 -4.61
C LYS A 125 14.05 -4.49 -4.27
N ARG A 126 12.72 -4.67 -4.21
CA ARG A 126 11.81 -3.56 -3.87
C ARG A 126 11.83 -3.22 -2.39
N MET A 127 11.99 -4.20 -1.51
CA MET A 127 12.14 -3.94 -0.07
C MET A 127 13.41 -3.15 0.22
N ALA A 128 14.51 -3.41 -0.49
CA ALA A 128 15.73 -2.59 -0.38
C ALA A 128 15.49 -1.11 -0.73
N LEU A 129 14.62 -0.82 -1.72
CA LEU A 129 14.23 0.56 -2.04
C LEU A 129 13.37 1.19 -0.94
N VAL A 130 12.49 0.41 -0.32
CA VAL A 130 11.66 0.85 0.82
C VAL A 130 12.54 1.21 2.01
N GLU A 131 13.47 0.34 2.39
CA GLU A 131 14.42 0.60 3.48
C GLU A 131 15.27 1.85 3.22
N ASN A 132 15.76 2.00 1.98
CA ASN A 132 16.48 3.20 1.59
C ASN A 132 15.63 4.46 1.73
N ALA A 133 14.36 4.42 1.30
CA ALA A 133 13.44 5.54 1.45
C ALA A 133 13.16 5.85 2.93
N ILE A 134 12.93 4.83 3.76
CA ILE A 134 12.72 4.98 5.21
C ILE A 134 13.89 5.73 5.86
N SER A 135 15.13 5.41 5.49
CA SER A 135 16.33 6.06 6.04
C SER A 135 16.48 7.55 5.68
N ARG A 136 15.78 8.02 4.64
CA ARG A 136 15.93 9.37 4.07
C ARG A 136 14.73 10.27 4.31
N LEU A 137 13.54 9.68 4.44
CA LEU A 137 12.30 10.43 4.60
C LEU A 137 12.16 10.98 6.02
N SER A 138 11.56 12.16 6.13
CA SER A 138 11.18 12.72 7.41
C SER A 138 10.15 11.82 8.10
N ARG A 139 10.03 11.94 9.42
CA ARG A 139 8.99 11.25 10.20
C ARG A 139 7.58 11.50 9.63
N GLU A 140 7.27 12.74 9.26
CA GLU A 140 5.97 13.11 8.68
C GLU A 140 5.71 12.41 7.34
N GLN A 141 6.72 12.35 6.47
CA GLN A 141 6.61 11.65 5.18
C GLN A 141 6.41 10.14 5.37
N ARG A 142 7.16 9.54 6.31
CA ARG A 142 6.98 8.13 6.70
C ARG A 142 5.58 7.88 7.24
N GLN A 143 5.08 8.75 8.11
CA GLN A 143 3.74 8.64 8.69
C GLN A 143 2.64 8.76 7.63
N LYS A 144 2.78 9.70 6.69
CA LYS A 144 1.86 9.85 5.55
C LYS A 144 1.87 8.60 4.66
N SER A 145 3.06 8.07 4.35
CA SER A 145 3.18 6.86 3.55
C SER A 145 2.56 5.65 4.26
N PHE A 146 2.83 5.49 5.55
CA PHE A 146 2.30 4.39 6.33
C PHE A 146 0.78 4.47 6.42
N THR A 147 0.24 5.64 6.75
CA THR A 147 -1.21 5.90 6.79
C THR A 147 -1.88 5.53 5.47
N LYS A 148 -1.31 5.95 4.33
CA LYS A 148 -1.83 5.59 3.00
C LYS A 148 -1.80 4.07 2.79
N CYS A 149 -0.66 3.46 3.07
CA CYS A 149 -0.43 2.03 2.86
C CYS A 149 -1.44 1.17 3.65
N VAL A 150 -1.59 1.41 4.95
CA VAL A 150 -2.53 0.66 5.80
C VAL A 150 -3.99 0.92 5.46
N THR A 151 -4.30 2.13 4.98
CA THR A 151 -5.65 2.48 4.51
C THR A 151 -6.00 1.67 3.26
N GLU A 152 -5.08 1.56 2.30
CA GLU A 152 -5.27 0.75 1.09
C GLU A 152 -5.30 -0.75 1.41
N GLN A 153 -4.41 -1.21 2.28
CA GLN A 153 -4.33 -2.60 2.71
C GLN A 153 -5.59 -3.05 3.45
N ALA A 154 -6.16 -2.20 4.32
CA ALA A 154 -7.38 -2.49 5.07
C ALA A 154 -8.56 -2.89 4.18
N ILE A 155 -8.63 -2.40 2.94
CA ILE A 155 -9.66 -2.77 1.96
C ILE A 155 -9.67 -4.29 1.72
N LYS A 156 -8.51 -4.95 1.74
CA LYS A 156 -8.38 -6.41 1.52
C LYS A 156 -8.98 -7.24 2.65
N TYR A 157 -9.14 -6.66 3.84
CA TYR A 157 -9.46 -7.39 5.07
C TYR A 157 -10.86 -7.05 5.64
N ILE A 158 -11.65 -6.22 4.95
CA ILE A 158 -13.04 -5.94 5.31
C ILE A 158 -13.90 -7.18 5.00
N LYS A 159 -14.79 -7.54 5.93
CA LYS A 159 -15.80 -8.60 5.79
C LYS A 159 -17.21 -8.03 5.81
#